data_AF-A0A1T4S3J9-F1
#
_entry.id   AF-A0A1T4S3J9-F1
#
_cell.length_a   1.000
_cell.length_b   1.000
_cell.length_c   1.000
_cell.angle_alpha   90.00
_cell.angle_beta   90.00
_cell.angle_gamma   90.00
#
_symmetry.space_group_name_H-M   'P 1'
#
loop_
_entity.id
_entity.type
_entity.pdbx_description
1 polymer ?
#
loop_
_entity_poly.entity_id
_entity_poly.type
_entity_poly.pdbx_seq_one_letter_code
_entity_poly.pdbx_strand_id
1 'polypeptide(L)' 'MREWQSLAHVKWECKYHVVIVPKYRKKVLYGRLRGEVGKIIRQLC' A
#
# COMPACT_ATOMS: atom_id res chain seq x y z
N MET A 1 4.06 -20.82 8.20
CA MET A 1 2.76 -21.20 7.61
C MET A 1 2.42 -20.13 6.59
N ARG A 2 2.12 -20.46 5.33
CA ARG A 2 1.73 -19.45 4.33
C ARG A 2 0.32 -18.98 4.65
N GLU A 3 0.09 -17.67 4.74
CA GLU A 3 -1.24 -17.09 4.98
C GLU A 3 -1.99 -16.98 3.66
N TRP A 4 -2.86 -17.94 3.39
CA TRP A 4 -3.71 -17.97 2.19
C TRP A 4 -5.07 -17.35 2.50
N GLN A 5 -5.53 -16.49 1.61
CA GLN A 5 -6.92 -16.02 1.58
C GLN A 5 -7.78 -17.02 0.80
N SER A 6 -9.07 -17.12 1.11
CA SER A 6 -9.99 -18.05 0.43
C SER A 6 -11.40 -17.51 0.26
N LEU A 7 -11.97 -17.78 -0.91
CA LEU A 7 -13.40 -17.68 -1.22
C LEU A 7 -13.93 -19.06 -1.64
N ALA A 8 -15.23 -19.16 -1.93
CA ALA A 8 -15.94 -20.40 -2.26
C ALA A 8 -15.22 -21.31 -3.29
N HIS A 9 -14.51 -20.72 -4.26
CA HIS A 9 -13.85 -21.47 -5.34
C HIS A 9 -12.39 -21.09 -5.60
N VAL A 10 -11.78 -20.23 -4.78
CA VAL A 10 -10.40 -19.77 -5.01
C VAL A 10 -9.65 -19.65 -3.68
N LYS A 11 -8.39 -20.11 -3.67
CA LYS A 11 -7.41 -19.81 -2.61
C LYS A 11 -6.23 -19.09 -3.23
N TRP A 12 -5.76 -18.01 -2.61
CA TRP A 12 -4.66 -17.20 -3.17
C TRP A 12 -3.81 -16.54 -2.08
N GLU A 13 -2.60 -16.17 -2.46
CA GLU A 13 -1.68 -15.34 -1.69
C GLU A 13 -1.13 -14.25 -2.62
N CYS A 14 -1.75 -13.08 -2.60
CA CYS A 14 -1.42 -11.97 -3.50
C CYS A 14 -0.67 -10.88 -2.73
N LYS A 15 0.64 -11.09 -2.52
CA LYS A 15 1.53 -10.10 -1.88
C LYS A 15 2.28 -9.31 -2.95
N TYR A 16 2.22 -7.99 -2.87
CA TYR A 16 2.86 -7.09 -3.83
C TYR A 16 3.81 -6.11 -3.14
N HIS A 17 4.94 -5.83 -3.78
CA HIS A 17 5.84 -4.75 -3.39
C HIS A 17 5.54 -3.50 -4.23
N VAL A 18 4.81 -2.54 -3.65
CA VAL A 18 4.37 -1.32 -4.34
C VAL A 18 5.21 -0.14 -3.85
N VAL A 19 5.76 0.64 -4.79
CA VAL A 19 6.59 1.83 -4.50
C VAL A 19 5.93 3.07 -5.09
N ILE A 20 5.75 4.11 -4.27
CA ILE A 20 5.14 5.38 -4.66
C ILE A 20 6.20 6.48 -4.61
N VAL A 21 6.30 7.26 -5.69
CA VAL A 21 7.30 8.33 -5.85
C VAL A 21 6.59 9.63 -6.24
N PRO A 22 6.98 10.79 -5.68
CA PRO A 22 6.36 12.06 -6.02
C PRO A 22 6.81 12.53 -7.42
N LYS A 23 5.97 13.34 -8.08
CA LYS A 23 6.30 13.93 -9.38
C LYS A 23 7.65 14.66 -9.31
N TYR A 24 8.54 14.39 -10.27
CA TYR A 24 9.90 14.91 -10.33
C TYR A 24 10.82 14.51 -9.16
N ARG A 25 10.50 13.44 -8.42
CA ARG A 25 11.29 12.94 -7.27
C ARG A 25 11.56 14.01 -6.20
N LYS A 26 10.68 15.01 -6.08
CA LYS A 26 10.81 16.05 -5.07
C LYS A 26 10.72 15.44 -3.67
N LYS A 27 11.48 15.94 -2.70
CA LYS A 27 11.41 15.48 -1.30
C LYS A 27 10.18 16.04 -0.55
N VAL A 28 9.01 16.05 -1.19
CA VAL A 28 7.76 16.59 -0.63
C VAL A 28 7.02 15.59 0.26
N LEU A 29 7.18 14.28 0.03
CA LEU A 29 6.53 13.21 0.80
C LEU A 29 7.17 12.95 2.18
N TYR A 30 7.86 13.93 2.75
CA TYR A 30 8.48 13.85 4.08
C TYR A 30 7.74 14.74 5.08
N GLY A 31 8.00 14.54 6.38
CA GLY A 31 7.37 15.32 7.45
C GLY A 31 5.86 15.11 7.52
N ARG A 32 5.11 16.21 7.67
CA ARG A 32 3.65 16.19 7.86
C ARG A 32 2.90 15.50 6.70
N LEU A 33 3.32 15.75 5.46
CA LEU A 33 2.66 15.19 4.28
C LEU A 33 2.70 13.66 4.25
N ARG A 34 3.80 13.06 4.77
CA ARG A 34 3.92 11.60 4.90
C ARG A 34 2.81 11.00 5.76
N GLY A 35 2.48 11.68 6.87
CA GLY A 35 1.45 11.23 7.81
C GLY A 35 0.05 11.29 7.21
N GLU A 36 -0.28 12.39 6.55
CA GLU A 36 -1.58 12.59 5.89
C GLU A 36 -1.77 11.62 4.71
N VAL A 37 -0.78 11.50 3.81
CA VAL A 37 -0.83 10.55 2.69
C VAL A 37 -0.94 9.10 3.19
N GLY A 38 -0.19 8.74 4.24
CA GLY A 38 -0.27 7.39 4.82
C GLY A 38 -1.62 7.08 5.48
N LYS A 39 -2.39 8.09 5.94
CA LYS A 39 -3.76 7.90 6.42
C LYS A 39 -4.72 7.65 5.25
N ILE A 40 -4.60 8.45 4.18
CA ILE A 40 -5.43 8.31 2.97
C ILE A 40 -5.26 6.91 2.35
N ILE A 41 -4.02 6.44 2.19
CA ILE A 41 -3.74 5.11 1.61
C ILE A 41 -4.40 3.98 2.42
N ARG A 42 -4.35 4.06 3.76
CA ARG A 42 -4.96 3.06 4.65
C ARG A 42 -6.49 3.14 4.72
N GLN A 43 -7.09 4.23 4.27
CA GLN A 43 -8.54 4.35 4.22
C GLN A 43 -9.11 3.82 2.90
N LEU A 44 -8.33 3.93 1.81
CA LEU A 44 -8.72 3.46 0.48
C LEU A 44 -8.57 1.94 0.30
N CYS A 45 -7.79 1.29 1.17
CA CYS A 45 -7.54 -0.15 1.19
C CYS A 45 -8.07 -0.73 2.50
#